data_AF-A0A958BAE9-F1
#
_entry.id   AF-A0A958BAE9-F1
#
_cell.length_a   1.000
_cell.length_b   1.000
_cell.length_c   1.000
_cell.angle_alpha   90.00
_cell.angle_beta   90.00
_cell.angle_gamma   90.00
#
_symmetry.space_group_name_H-M   'P 1'
#
loop_
_entity.id
_entity.type
_entity.pdbx_description
1 polymer ?
#
loop_
_entity_poly.entity_id
_entity_poly.type
_entity_poly.pdbx_seq_one_letter_code
_entity_poly.pdbx_strand_id
1 'polypeptide(L)'
;LTYLSRVDSNRPCTVVLTEPEWKALYNFIHKTALLPQEVPTLGQVTAWIAKLGGFLGRNADGPPGVKLLWQGWRRLFDITETWLIFNTS
;
A
#
# COMPACT_ATOMS: atom_id res chain seq x y z
N LEU A 1 3.79 10.91 0.09
CA LEU A 1 3.75 9.77 -0.87
C LEU A 1 4.08 10.15 -2.29
N THR A 2 3.29 11.02 -2.93
CA THR A 2 3.39 11.27 -4.38
C THR A 2 4.73 11.83 -4.83
N TYR A 3 5.39 12.64 -4.00
CA TYR A 3 6.73 13.16 -4.30
C TYR A 3 7.81 12.10 -4.07
N LEU A 4 7.87 11.49 -2.89
CA LEU A 4 8.88 10.49 -2.55
C LEU A 4 8.84 9.23 -3.44
N SER A 5 7.65 8.77 -3.82
CA SER A 5 7.51 7.65 -4.78
C SER A 5 7.91 8.02 -6.21
N ARG A 6 8.01 9.30 -6.56
CA ARG A 6 8.51 9.73 -7.88
C ARG A 6 10.00 9.99 -7.87
N VAL A 7 10.56 10.33 -6.71
CA VAL A 7 11.97 10.66 -6.52
C VAL A 7 12.80 9.42 -6.22
N ASP A 8 12.27 8.47 -5.44
CA ASP A 8 13.00 7.26 -5.06
C ASP A 8 12.05 6.10 -4.70
N SER A 9 11.56 5.39 -5.72
CA SER A 9 10.62 4.27 -5.58
C SER A 9 11.20 3.05 -4.85
N ASN A 10 12.52 2.90 -4.80
CA ASN A 10 13.19 1.69 -4.32
C ASN A 10 13.40 1.68 -2.80
N ARG A 11 13.13 2.80 -2.11
CA ARG A 11 13.20 2.85 -0.65
C ARG A 11 12.22 1.87 -0.01
N PRO A 12 12.53 1.35 1.18
CA PRO A 12 11.59 0.55 1.94
C PRO A 12 10.34 1.39 2.27
N CYS A 13 9.17 0.78 2.18
CA CYS A 13 7.90 1.45 2.42
C CYS A 13 7.72 1.97 3.86
N THR A 14 8.53 1.46 4.80
CA THR A 14 8.55 1.85 6.22
C THR A 14 8.91 3.31 6.45
N VAL A 15 9.44 4.01 5.45
CA VAL A 15 9.65 5.46 5.50
C VAL A 15 8.35 6.27 5.45
N VAL A 16 7.22 5.62 5.11
CA VAL A 16 5.89 6.24 5.03
C VAL A 16 4.84 5.43 5.80
N LEU A 17 4.86 4.11 5.66
CA LEU A 17 3.88 3.21 6.28
C LEU A 17 4.44 2.64 7.57
N THR A 18 3.62 2.62 8.60
CA THR A 18 3.88 1.85 9.82
C THR A 18 3.84 0.36 9.53
N GLU A 19 4.37 -0.44 10.46
CA GLU A 19 4.42 -1.89 10.33
C GLU A 19 3.04 -2.55 10.18
N PRO A 20 2.00 -2.19 10.97
CA PRO A 20 0.65 -2.71 10.74
C PRO A 20 0.10 -2.35 9.37
N GLU A 21 0.31 -1.12 8.90
CA GLU A 21 -0.28 -0.64 7.65
C GLU A 21 0.26 -1.41 6.43
N TRP A 22 1.58 -1.58 6.30
CA TRP A 22 2.11 -2.27 5.11
C TRP A 22 1.84 -3.78 5.16
N LYS A 23 1.83 -4.39 6.35
CA LYS A 23 1.48 -5.82 6.53
C LYS A 23 0.01 -6.06 6.20
N ALA A 24 -0.89 -5.22 6.73
CA ALA A 24 -2.32 -5.29 6.44
C ALA A 24 -2.61 -5.06 4.95
N LEU A 25 -1.94 -4.06 4.34
CA LEU A 25 -2.01 -3.80 2.90
C LEU A 25 -1.60 -5.04 2.09
N TYR A 26 -0.45 -5.64 2.41
CA TYR A 26 0.05 -6.82 1.71
C TYR A 26 -0.95 -7.97 1.79
N ASN A 27 -1.38 -8.33 3.01
CA ASN A 27 -2.31 -9.43 3.24
C ASN A 27 -3.63 -9.22 2.50
N PHE A 28 -4.16 -7.99 2.51
CA PHE A 28 -5.41 -7.68 1.83
C PHE A 28 -5.28 -7.72 0.31
N ILE A 29 -4.17 -7.24 -0.26
CA ILE A 29 -3.94 -7.20 -1.71
C ILE A 29 -3.66 -8.60 -2.26
N HIS A 30 -2.85 -9.39 -1.56
CA HIS A 30 -2.42 -10.72 -1.97
C HIS A 30 -3.35 -11.84 -1.48
N LYS A 31 -4.39 -11.51 -0.69
CA LYS A 31 -5.38 -12.46 -0.16
C LYS A 31 -4.72 -13.63 0.58
N THR A 32 -3.75 -13.30 1.42
CA THR A 32 -2.96 -14.25 2.20
C THR A 32 -2.71 -13.71 3.61
N ALA A 33 -2.45 -14.61 4.56
CA ALA A 33 -1.93 -14.25 5.89
C ALA A 33 -0.40 -14.32 5.95
N LEU A 34 0.25 -14.87 4.90
CA LEU A 34 1.70 -14.99 4.83
C LEU A 34 2.31 -13.65 4.41
N LEU A 35 3.19 -13.12 5.26
CA LEU A 35 3.93 -11.90 4.97
C LEU A 35 5.13 -12.18 4.05
N PRO A 36 5.54 -11.20 3.23
CA PRO A 36 6.75 -11.33 2.44
C PRO A 36 7.99 -11.38 3.35
N GLN A 37 9.05 -12.03 2.88
CA GLN A 37 10.32 -12.08 3.59
C GLN A 37 11.02 -10.71 3.62
N GLU A 38 10.85 -9.92 2.57
CA GLU A 38 11.42 -8.59 2.43
C GLU A 38 10.36 -7.50 2.57
N VAL A 39 10.76 -6.37 3.16
CA VAL A 39 9.89 -5.19 3.26
C VAL A 39 9.61 -4.65 1.85
N PRO A 40 8.34 -4.46 1.47
CA PRO A 40 8.00 -3.90 0.17
C PRO A 40 8.60 -2.52 -0.06
N THR A 41 8.89 -2.20 -1.31
CA THR A 41 9.37 -0.87 -1.72
C THR A 41 8.24 0.16 -1.71
N LEU A 42 8.60 1.44 -1.65
CA LEU A 42 7.66 2.56 -1.70
C LEU A 42 6.86 2.55 -3.01
N GLY A 43 7.48 2.17 -4.14
CA GLY A 43 6.80 2.05 -5.43
C GLY A 43 5.73 0.94 -5.42
N GLN A 44 6.04 -0.23 -4.85
CA GLN A 44 5.10 -1.34 -4.74
C GLN A 44 3.87 -0.97 -3.90
N VAL A 45 4.07 -0.44 -2.70
CA VAL A 45 2.94 -0.03 -1.83
C VAL A 45 2.15 1.11 -2.44
N THR A 46 2.79 2.05 -3.14
CA THR A 46 2.10 3.15 -3.83
C THR A 46 1.16 2.61 -4.91
N ALA A 47 1.61 1.62 -5.69
CA ALA A 47 0.78 0.95 -6.68
C ALA A 47 -0.39 0.19 -6.04
N TRP A 48 -0.14 -0.52 -4.93
CA TRP A 48 -1.18 -1.25 -4.21
C TRP A 48 -2.24 -0.33 -3.58
N ILE A 49 -1.81 0.76 -2.96
CA ILE A 49 -2.73 1.77 -2.41
C ILE A 49 -3.56 2.39 -3.53
N ALA A 50 -2.94 2.73 -4.67
CA ALA A 50 -3.70 3.20 -5.82
C ALA A 50 -4.75 2.18 -6.27
N LYS A 51 -4.42 0.87 -6.30
CA LYS A 51 -5.38 -0.20 -6.64
C LYS A 51 -6.56 -0.25 -5.66
N LEU A 52 -6.33 -0.04 -4.35
CA LEU A 52 -7.41 0.08 -3.37
C LEU A 52 -8.39 1.21 -3.70
N GLY A 53 -7.87 2.31 -4.24
CA GLY A 53 -8.63 3.47 -4.72
C GLY A 53 -9.24 3.32 -6.11
N GLY A 54 -9.13 2.16 -6.75
CA GLY A 54 -9.71 1.88 -8.07
C GLY A 54 -8.76 2.09 -9.25
N PHE A 55 -7.46 2.26 -9.02
CA PHE A 55 -6.47 2.29 -10.08
C PHE A 55 -6.30 0.90 -10.71
N LEU A 56 -6.48 0.81 -12.02
CA LEU A 56 -6.38 -0.47 -12.75
C LEU A 56 -4.93 -0.86 -13.02
N GLY A 57 -4.03 0.12 -13.19
CA GLY A 57 -2.61 -0.12 -13.40
C GLY A 57 -2.30 -0.80 -14.73
N ARG A 58 -2.97 -0.41 -15.80
CA ARG A 58 -2.64 -0.89 -17.15
C ARG A 58 -1.32 -0.25 -17.60
N ASN A 59 -0.58 -0.94 -18.47
CA ASN A 59 0.76 -0.52 -18.90
C ASN A 59 0.84 0.91 -19.49
N ALA A 60 -0.29 1.50 -19.93
CA ALA A 60 -0.35 2.83 -20.54
C ALA A 60 -1.02 3.90 -19.65
N ASP A 61 -1.52 3.58 -18.46
CA ASP A 61 -2.34 4.50 -17.66
C ASP A 61 -1.54 5.65 -17.01
N GLY A 62 -0.21 5.62 -17.11
CA GLY A 62 0.67 6.55 -16.39
C GLY A 62 0.65 6.33 -14.87
N PRO A 63 1.33 7.20 -14.10
CA PRO A 63 1.37 7.07 -12.65
C PRO A 63 0.00 7.39 -12.02
N PRO A 64 -0.35 6.76 -10.89
CA PRO A 64 -1.65 6.98 -10.24
C PRO A 64 -1.82 8.43 -9.80
N GLY A 65 -3.02 8.96 -10.04
CA GLY A 65 -3.41 10.31 -9.62
C GLY A 65 -3.62 10.43 -8.11
N VAL A 66 -3.47 11.65 -7.58
CA VAL A 66 -3.60 11.94 -6.13
C VAL A 66 -4.96 11.53 -5.57
N LYS A 67 -6.04 11.69 -6.34
CA LYS A 67 -7.41 11.29 -5.93
C LYS A 67 -7.51 9.80 -5.63
N LEU A 68 -6.98 8.95 -6.52
CA LEU A 68 -7.02 7.49 -6.36
C LEU A 68 -6.15 7.06 -5.19
N LEU A 69 -4.98 7.71 -5.01
CA LEU A 69 -4.15 7.47 -3.83
C LEU A 69 -4.90 7.80 -2.54
N TRP A 70 -5.55 8.97 -2.46
CA TRP A 70 -6.31 9.36 -1.26
C TRP A 70 -7.46 8.39 -0.95
N GLN A 71 -8.20 7.96 -1.97
CA GLN A 71 -9.25 6.95 -1.82
C GLN A 71 -8.69 5.61 -1.33
N GLY A 72 -7.54 5.21 -1.87
CA GLY A 72 -6.82 4.01 -1.42
C GLY A 72 -6.34 4.09 0.02
N TRP A 73 -5.82 5.25 0.44
CA TRP A 73 -5.36 5.51 1.80
C TRP A 73 -6.49 5.39 2.83
N ARG A 74 -7.66 5.96 2.52
CA ARG A 74 -8.83 5.81 3.39
C ARG A 74 -9.23 4.35 3.57
N ARG A 75 -9.22 3.58 2.48
CA ARG A 75 -9.53 2.14 2.55
C ARG A 75 -8.46 1.36 3.31
N LEU A 76 -7.19 1.75 3.18
CA LEU A 76 -6.09 1.14 3.93
C LEU A 76 -6.25 1.35 5.45
N PHE A 77 -6.72 2.52 5.88
CA PHE A 77 -6.99 2.77 7.30
C PHE A 77 -7.97 1.73 7.88
N ASP A 78 -9.13 1.57 7.25
CA ASP A 78 -10.14 0.59 7.69
C ASP A 78 -9.60 -0.86 7.68
N ILE A 79 -8.79 -1.20 6.66
CA ILE A 79 -8.13 -2.52 6.56
C ILE A 79 -7.14 -2.72 7.70
N THR A 80 -6.37 -1.69 8.05
CA THR A 80 -5.34 -1.75 9.11
C THR A 80 -5.99 -1.92 10.48
N GLU A 81 -7.01 -1.14 10.78
CA GLU A 81 -7.81 -1.29 12.01
C GLU A 81 -8.38 -2.71 12.14
N THR A 82 -8.97 -3.21 11.05
CA THR A 82 -9.49 -4.59 11.00
C THR A 82 -8.39 -5.62 11.21
N TRP A 83 -7.24 -5.44 10.57
CA TRP A 83 -6.11 -6.35 10.69
C TRP A 83 -5.56 -6.39 12.12
N LEU A 84 -5.47 -5.25 12.79
CA LEU A 84 -5.06 -5.16 14.20
C LEU A 84 -6.00 -5.96 15.10
N ILE A 85 -7.32 -5.91 14.92
CA ILE A 85 -8.28 -6.69 15.73
C ILE A 85 -7.93 -8.19 15.74
N PHE A 86 -7.45 -8.73 14.62
CA PHE A 86 -7.11 -10.16 14.50
C PHE A 86 -5.64 -10.49 14.77
N ASN A 87 -4.75 -9.50 14.86
CA ASN A 87 -3.30 -9.70 14.94
C ASN A 87 -2.66 -9.01 16.16
N THR A 88 -3.46 -8.41 17.04
CA THR A 88 -2.97 -7.89 18.32
C THR A 88 -3.06 -9.02 19.34
N SER A 89 -1.91 -9.61 19.68
CA SER A 89 -1.70 -10.52 20.83
C SER A 89 -0.56 -9.98 21.67
#